data_AF-A0A662H1H6-F1
#
_entry.id   AF-A0A662H1H6-F1
#
_cell.length_a   1.000
_cell.length_b   1.000
_cell.length_c   1.000
_cell.angle_alpha   90.00
_cell.angle_beta   90.00
_cell.angle_gamma   90.00
#
_symmetry.space_group_name_H-M   'P 1'
#
loop_
_entity.id
_entity.type
_entity.pdbx_description
1 polymer ?
#
loop_
_entity_poly.entity_id
_entity_poly.type
_entity_poly.pdbx_seq_one_letter_code
_entity_poly.pdbx_strand_id
1 'polypeptide(L)' 'MLVIGHRGAPALAPENTLPSFMRAIELGVDY' A
#
# COMPACT_ATOMS: atom_id res chain seq x y z
N MET A 1 16.73 -0.76 3.75
CA MET A 1 16.03 -1.60 2.75
C MET A 1 14.75 -0.86 2.43
N LEU A 2 14.48 -0.55 1.16
CA LEU A 2 13.27 0.17 0.77
C LEU A 2 12.12 -0.82 0.51
N VAL A 3 10.95 -0.56 1.09
CA VAL A 3 9.70 -1.34 0.93
C VAL A 3 8.72 -0.50 0.13
N ILE A 4 8.34 -0.97 -1.06
CA ILE A 4 7.46 -0.24 -1.98
C ILE A 4 6.11 -0.96 -2.06
N GLY A 5 5.04 -0.27 -1.68
CA GLY A 5 3.65 -0.67 -1.86
C GLY A 5 3.18 -0.48 -3.30
N HIS A 6 3.61 -1.36 -4.22
CA HIS A 6 3.19 -1.30 -5.62
C HIS A 6 1.67 -1.38 -5.75
N ARG A 7 1.06 -0.25 -6.15
CA ARG A 7 -0.40 -0.02 -6.24
C ARG A 7 -1.13 -0.05 -4.88
N GLY A 8 -0.41 0.26 -3.80
CA GLY A 8 -0.86 0.21 -2.41
C GLY A 8 -0.64 -1.16 -1.78
N ALA A 9 -1.66 -1.70 -1.10
CA ALA A 9 -1.69 -3.04 -0.51
C ALA A 9 -2.76 -3.91 -1.21
N PRO A 10 -2.53 -4.37 -2.46
CA PRO A 10 -3.54 -5.05 -3.29
C PRO A 10 -4.07 -6.37 -2.71
N ALA A 11 -3.31 -7.00 -1.81
CA ALA A 11 -3.75 -8.20 -1.09
C ALA A 11 -4.80 -7.92 0.00
N LEU A 12 -4.97 -6.65 0.40
CA LEU A 12 -5.81 -6.22 1.51
C LEU A 12 -6.93 -5.26 1.09
N ALA A 13 -6.78 -4.56 -0.04
CA ALA A 13 -7.78 -3.67 -0.62
C ALA A 13 -7.58 -3.52 -2.14
N PRO A 14 -8.60 -3.08 -2.91
CA PRO A 14 -8.49 -2.97 -4.37
C PRO A 14 -7.33 -2.08 -4.82
N GLU A 15 -6.50 -2.56 -5.74
CA GLU A 15 -5.34 -1.83 -6.24
C GLU A 15 -5.68 -0.44 -6.81
N ASN A 16 -4.75 0.52 -6.71
CA ASN A 16 -4.92 1.89 -7.21
C ASN A 16 -6.14 2.65 -6.64
N THR A 17 -6.53 2.33 -5.40
CA THR A 17 -7.60 3.04 -4.68
C THR A 17 -7.08 3.65 -3.38
N LEU A 18 -7.75 4.69 -2.89
CA LEU A 18 -7.42 5.31 -1.60
C LEU A 18 -7.36 4.29 -0.45
N PRO A 19 -8.32 3.34 -0.29
CA PRO A 19 -8.21 2.29 0.72
C PRO A 19 -6.93 1.46 0.63
N SER A 20 -6.46 1.12 -0.56
CA SER A 20 -5.22 0.35 -0.76
C SER A 20 -3.98 1.15 -0.38
N PHE A 21 -3.92 2.43 -0.73
CA PHE A 21 -2.81 3.31 -0.32
C PHE A 21 -2.81 3.58 1.19
N MET A 22 -3.98 3.82 1.79
CA MET A 22 -4.09 3.99 3.24
C MET A 22 -3.58 2.75 3.98
N ARG A 23 -3.96 1.55 3.49
CA ARG A 23 -3.48 0.31 4.10
C ARG A 23 -1.97 0.12 3.97
N ALA A 24 -1.38 0.54 2.86
CA ALA A 24 0.07 0.51 2.70
C ALA A 24 0.78 1.44 3.69
N ILE A 25 0.25 2.66 3.90
CA ILE A 25 0.78 3.62 4.90
C ILE A 25 0.72 3.03 6.31
N GLU A 26 -0.40 2.41 6.69
CA GLU A 26 -0.55 1.75 8.00
C GLU A 26 0.46 0.62 8.23
N LEU A 27 0.89 -0.05 7.16
CA LEU A 27 1.90 -1.11 7.20
C LEU A 27 3.34 -0.59 7.23
N GLY A 28 3.54 0.73 7.10
CA GLY A 28 4.86 1.36 7.15
C GLY A 28 5.69 1.14 5.89
N VAL A 29 5.06 1.07 4.71
CA VAL A 29 5.82 1.12 3.44
C VAL A 29 6.55 2.45 3.30
N ASP A 30 7.72 2.45 2.64
CA ASP A 30 8.49 3.66 2.39
C ASP A 30 7.92 4.48 1.23
N TYR A 31 7.34 3.79 0.23
CA TYR A 31 6.74 4.36 -1.00
C TYR A 31 5.51 3.61 -1.47
#